data_AF-A0A970ICR1-F1
#
_entry.id   AF-A0A970ICR1-F1
#
_cell.length_a   1.000
_cell.length_b   1.000
_cell.length_c   1.000
_cell.angle_alpha   90.00
_cell.angle_beta   90.00
_cell.angle_gamma   90.00
#
_symmetry.space_group_name_H-M   'P 1'
#
loop_
_entity.id
_entity.type
_entity.pdbx_description
1 polymer ?
#
loop_
_entity_poly.entity_id
_entity_poly.type
_entity_poly.pdbx_seq_one_letter_code
_entity_poly.pdbx_strand_id
1 'polypeptide(L)'
;MEYILIIISAVFVNNIVLNQFLGVCPFLGVSNRISTAVGMSAAVVFVMTLATLITYLIQTYILNPLQIGFMQTVTFILVIAALVQMVEIILKKISPALYQALGIFLPLITTNCAVLGVAIIVVTKEFTFGGTAAMLTLPQALVYAASMALGFGLALTIFAGLREHMDLVGVPKPFRGVPIALITAGILALAFMGFSGIV
;
A
#
# COMPACT_ATOMS: atom_id res chain seq x y z
N MET A 1 -6.63 7.43 22.57
CA MET A 1 -6.92 8.45 21.54
C MET A 1 -5.83 8.51 20.47
N GLU A 2 -4.55 8.29 20.81
CA GLU A 2 -3.46 8.18 19.80
C GLU A 2 -3.73 7.14 18.71
N TYR A 3 -4.10 5.90 19.04
CA TYR A 3 -4.33 4.85 18.02
C TYR A 3 -5.46 5.19 17.04
N ILE A 4 -6.54 5.83 17.51
CA ILE A 4 -7.66 6.23 16.64
C ILE A 4 -7.24 7.38 15.73
N LEU A 5 -6.46 8.35 16.24
CA LEU A 5 -5.87 9.42 15.42
C LEU A 5 -4.86 8.87 14.42
N ILE A 6 -4.06 7.86 14.78
CA ILE A 6 -3.15 7.17 13.85
C ILE A 6 -3.94 6.50 12.73
N ILE A 7 -5.03 5.80 13.05
CA ILE A 7 -5.87 5.13 12.04
C ILE A 7 -6.52 6.17 11.12
N ILE A 8 -7.14 7.21 11.66
CA ILE A 8 -7.81 8.25 10.86
C ILE A 8 -6.79 9.02 10.00
N SER A 9 -5.65 9.40 10.58
CA SER A 9 -4.61 10.11 9.85
C SER A 9 -3.95 9.23 8.79
N ALA A 10 -3.68 7.95 9.04
CA ALA A 10 -3.06 7.05 8.05
C ALA A 10 -4.03 6.67 6.91
N VAL A 11 -5.30 6.42 7.22
CA VAL A 11 -6.29 6.01 6.21
C VAL A 11 -6.72 7.19 5.33
N PHE A 12 -7.02 8.35 5.93
CA PHE A 12 -7.66 9.46 5.23
C PHE A 12 -6.71 10.63 4.92
N VAL A 13 -5.82 10.99 5.84
CA VAL A 13 -5.03 12.25 5.73
C VAL A 13 -3.70 12.01 5.01
N ASN A 14 -2.98 10.94 5.37
CA ASN A 14 -1.71 10.52 4.77
C ASN A 14 -1.91 9.33 3.83
N ASN A 15 -3.02 9.28 3.09
CA ASN A 15 -3.28 8.17 2.18
C ASN A 15 -2.12 8.00 1.18
N ILE A 16 -1.56 6.79 1.14
CA ILE A 16 -0.30 6.53 0.44
C ILE A 16 -0.42 6.67 -1.08
N VAL A 17 -1.61 6.40 -1.63
CA VAL A 17 -1.85 6.43 -3.08
C VAL A 17 -2.17 7.84 -3.55
N LEU A 18 -2.98 8.57 -2.78
CA LEU A 18 -3.59 9.82 -3.25
C LEU A 18 -2.88 11.08 -2.74
N ASN A 19 -2.19 11.01 -1.60
CA ASN A 19 -1.40 12.12 -1.06
C ASN A 19 0.10 11.93 -1.30
N GLN A 20 0.61 10.70 -1.18
CA GLN A 20 2.04 10.40 -1.38
C GLN A 20 2.37 9.85 -2.78
N PHE A 21 1.37 9.54 -3.62
CA PHE A 21 1.55 8.99 -4.97
C PHE A 21 2.36 7.68 -5.04
N LEU A 22 2.36 6.88 -3.97
CA LEU A 22 3.01 5.57 -3.93
C LEU A 22 2.03 4.46 -4.33
N GLY A 23 2.52 3.46 -5.08
CA GLY A 23 1.73 2.28 -5.44
C GLY A 23 0.83 2.44 -6.68
N VAL A 24 1.17 3.37 -7.57
CA VAL A 24 0.41 3.64 -8.80
C VAL A 24 0.44 2.46 -9.79
N CYS A 25 1.52 1.67 -9.79
CA CYS A 25 1.68 0.52 -10.71
C CYS A 25 0.58 -0.54 -10.57
N PRO A 26 0.32 -1.12 -9.38
CA PRO A 26 -0.82 -2.02 -9.20
C PRO A 26 -2.16 -1.29 -9.26
N PHE A 27 -2.20 0.00 -8.92
CA PHE A 27 -3.40 0.81 -8.97
C PHE A 27 -3.97 0.95 -10.38
N LEU A 28 -3.11 1.17 -11.39
CA LEU A 28 -3.54 1.24 -12.79
C LEU A 28 -3.72 -0.15 -13.42
N GLY A 29 -2.94 -1.15 -12.98
CA GLY A 29 -2.93 -2.50 -13.56
C GLY A 29 -4.12 -3.38 -13.18
N VAL A 30 -4.60 -3.31 -11.94
CA VAL A 30 -5.59 -4.29 -11.39
C VAL A 30 -7.00 -3.68 -11.18
N SER A 31 -7.18 -2.41 -11.51
CA SER A 31 -8.43 -1.66 -11.30
C SER A 31 -9.50 -1.85 -12.38
N ASN A 32 -9.39 -2.87 -13.24
CA ASN A 32 -10.41 -3.12 -14.26
C ASN A 32 -11.70 -3.75 -13.70
N ARG A 33 -11.60 -4.46 -12.57
CA ARG A 33 -12.73 -5.15 -11.92
C ARG A 33 -12.65 -4.97 -10.42
N ILE A 34 -13.79 -4.80 -9.76
CA ILE A 34 -13.84 -4.70 -8.30
C ILE A 34 -13.36 -6.00 -7.64
N SER A 35 -13.74 -7.17 -8.20
CA SER A 35 -13.37 -8.47 -7.64
C SER A 35 -11.85 -8.71 -7.59
N THR A 36 -11.11 -8.30 -8.62
CA THR A 36 -9.64 -8.39 -8.65
C THR A 36 -8.99 -7.35 -7.74
N ALA A 37 -9.54 -6.14 -7.69
CA ALA A 37 -9.08 -5.06 -6.82
C ALA A 37 -9.16 -5.44 -5.33
N VAL A 38 -10.26 -6.05 -4.89
CA VAL A 38 -10.44 -6.50 -3.49
C VAL A 38 -9.41 -7.58 -3.14
N GLY A 39 -9.22 -8.58 -4.00
CA GLY A 39 -8.24 -9.65 -3.79
C GLY A 39 -6.81 -9.13 -3.70
N MET A 40 -6.45 -8.18 -4.57
CA MET A 40 -5.14 -7.53 -4.54
C MET A 40 -4.93 -6.71 -3.28
N SER A 41 -5.96 -5.96 -2.86
CA SER A 41 -5.92 -5.15 -1.63
C SER A 41 -5.67 -6.01 -0.39
N ALA A 42 -6.37 -7.15 -0.28
CA ALA A 42 -6.18 -8.08 0.83
C ALA A 42 -4.75 -8.65 0.88
N ALA A 43 -4.19 -9.02 -0.27
CA ALA A 43 -2.81 -9.49 -0.36
C ALA A 43 -1.80 -8.40 0.04
N VAL A 44 -2.01 -7.16 -0.40
CA VAL A 44 -1.15 -6.02 -0.05
C VAL A 44 -1.23 -5.71 1.45
N VAL A 45 -2.41 -5.76 2.08
CA VAL A 45 -2.57 -5.58 3.53
C VAL A 45 -1.76 -6.62 4.31
N PHE A 46 -1.85 -7.89 3.91
CA PHE A 46 -1.11 -8.97 4.55
C PHE A 46 0.40 -8.80 4.40
N VAL A 47 0.88 -8.56 3.17
CA VAL A 47 2.32 -8.41 2.90
C VAL A 47 2.87 -7.15 3.58
N MET A 48 2.16 -6.02 3.53
CA MET A 48 2.64 -4.74 4.07
C MET A 48 2.75 -4.79 5.60
N THR A 49 1.78 -5.40 6.28
CA THR A 49 1.81 -5.53 7.75
C THR A 49 2.94 -6.45 8.22
N LEU A 50 3.08 -7.63 7.60
CA LEU A 50 4.16 -8.57 7.93
C LEU A 50 5.54 -8.05 7.54
N ALA A 51 5.68 -7.42 6.38
CA ALA A 51 6.93 -6.80 5.97
C ALA A 51 7.36 -5.75 6.98
N THR A 52 6.45 -4.85 7.38
CA THR A 52 6.73 -3.81 8.37
C THR A 52 7.18 -4.42 9.71
N LEU A 53 6.55 -5.50 10.16
CA LEU A 53 6.96 -6.19 11.39
C LEU A 53 8.40 -6.68 11.32
N ILE A 54 8.75 -7.39 10.24
CA ILE A 54 10.07 -8.02 10.10
C ILE A 54 11.15 -6.95 9.85
N THR A 55 10.87 -5.96 8.99
CA THR A 55 11.83 -4.87 8.71
C THR A 55 12.07 -4.00 9.95
N TYR A 56 11.05 -3.79 10.78
CA TYR A 56 11.20 -3.12 12.07
C TYR A 56 12.18 -3.87 12.98
N LEU A 57 11.98 -5.18 13.17
CA LEU A 57 12.86 -6.01 14.00
C LEU A 57 14.30 -6.02 13.46
N ILE A 58 14.48 -6.16 12.15
CA ILE A 58 15.80 -6.14 11.51
C ILE A 58 16.48 -4.77 11.70
N GLN A 59 15.74 -3.68 11.57
CA GLN A 59 16.32 -2.37 11.81
C GLN A 59 16.80 -2.21 13.26
N THR A 60 15.92 -2.50 14.23
CA THR A 60 16.20 -2.28 15.65
C THR A 60 17.31 -3.19 16.17
N TYR A 61 17.30 -4.48 15.81
CA TYR A 61 18.20 -5.48 16.39
C TYR A 61 19.47 -5.74 15.57
N ILE A 62 19.51 -5.35 14.28
CA ILE A 62 20.66 -5.64 13.41
C ILE A 62 21.27 -4.34 12.87
N LEU A 63 20.52 -3.55 12.11
CA LEU A 63 21.12 -2.42 11.38
C LEU A 63 21.58 -1.30 12.31
N ASN A 64 20.79 -0.98 13.33
CA ASN A 64 21.14 0.04 14.32
C ASN A 64 22.38 -0.34 15.15
N PRO A 65 22.47 -1.53 15.77
CA PRO A 65 23.65 -1.91 16.55
C PRO A 65 24.91 -2.11 15.72
N LEU A 66 24.79 -2.55 14.46
CA LEU A 66 25.95 -2.68 13.56
C LEU A 66 26.31 -1.36 12.85
N GLN A 67 25.50 -0.30 13.00
CA GLN A 67 25.63 0.99 12.31
C GLN A 67 25.68 0.92 10.77
N ILE A 68 25.05 -0.10 10.17
CA ILE A 68 25.04 -0.33 8.71
C ILE A 68 23.74 0.22 8.10
N GLY A 69 23.43 1.49 8.37
CA GLY A 69 22.21 2.13 7.87
C GLY A 69 22.12 2.19 6.33
N PHE A 70 23.25 2.22 5.63
CA PHE A 70 23.28 2.27 4.16
C PHE A 70 22.70 1.02 3.48
N MET A 71 22.64 -0.12 4.17
CA MET A 71 22.08 -1.37 3.62
C MET A 71 20.55 -1.48 3.79
N GLN A 72 19.92 -0.54 4.48
CA GLN A 72 18.49 -0.58 4.84
C GLN A 72 17.57 -0.93 3.66
N THR A 73 17.67 -0.18 2.56
CA THR A 73 16.80 -0.37 1.39
C THR A 73 16.98 -1.77 0.78
N VAL A 74 18.21 -2.24 0.66
CA VAL A 74 18.51 -3.56 0.07
C VAL A 74 17.96 -4.68 0.95
N THR A 75 18.17 -4.59 2.26
CA THR A 75 17.65 -5.56 3.23
C THR A 75 16.12 -5.59 3.21
N PHE A 76 15.46 -4.43 3.13
CA PHE A 76 14.00 -4.35 3.11
C PHE A 76 13.41 -4.98 1.85
N ILE A 77 14.00 -4.70 0.68
CA ILE A 77 13.57 -5.32 -0.59
C ILE A 77 13.72 -6.85 -0.53
N LEU A 78 14.82 -7.36 0.04
CA LEU A 78 15.05 -8.80 0.18
C LEU A 78 13.99 -9.46 1.06
N VAL A 79 13.65 -8.85 2.19
CA VAL A 79 12.61 -9.32 3.10
C VAL A 79 11.24 -9.34 2.41
N ILE A 80 10.88 -8.25 1.72
CA ILE A 80 9.61 -8.15 0.99
C ILE A 80 9.56 -9.22 -0.12
N ALA A 81 10.65 -9.40 -0.88
CA ALA A 81 10.71 -10.40 -1.93
C ALA A 81 10.49 -11.83 -1.40
N ALA A 82 11.14 -12.19 -0.28
CA ALA A 82 10.95 -13.48 0.35
C ALA A 82 9.50 -13.70 0.84
N LEU A 83 8.88 -12.66 1.41
CA LEU A 83 7.48 -12.72 1.87
C LEU A 83 6.48 -12.87 0.72
N VAL A 84 6.64 -12.10 -0.36
CA VAL A 84 5.75 -12.20 -1.52
C VAL A 84 5.89 -13.55 -2.20
N GLN A 85 7.11 -14.09 -2.28
CA GLN A 85 7.34 -15.44 -2.81
C GLN A 85 6.59 -16.50 -1.99
N MET A 86 6.58 -16.36 -0.66
CA MET A 86 5.80 -17.23 0.21
C MET A 86 4.29 -17.10 -0.06
N VAL A 87 3.78 -15.87 -0.19
CA VAL A 87 2.37 -15.60 -0.49
C VAL A 87 1.96 -16.17 -1.85
N GLU A 88 2.82 -16.11 -2.86
CA GLU A 88 2.57 -16.70 -4.17
C GLU A 88 2.31 -18.21 -4.10
N ILE A 89 3.15 -18.92 -3.35
CA ILE A 89 3.03 -20.37 -3.15
C ILE A 89 1.72 -20.70 -2.40
N ILE A 90 1.36 -19.90 -1.39
CA ILE A 90 0.12 -20.06 -0.62
C ILE A 90 -1.11 -19.83 -1.51
N LEU A 91 -1.13 -18.74 -2.29
CA LEU A 91 -2.26 -18.40 -3.17
C LEU A 91 -2.48 -19.45 -4.25
N LYS A 92 -1.40 -20.03 -4.80
CA LYS A 92 -1.49 -21.12 -5.77
C LYS A 92 -2.19 -22.36 -5.21
N LYS A 93 -2.10 -22.59 -3.89
CA LYS A 93 -2.69 -23.76 -3.21
C LYS A 93 -4.09 -23.52 -2.68
N ILE A 94 -4.38 -22.33 -2.15
CA ILE A 94 -5.66 -22.01 -1.51
C ILE A 94 -6.72 -21.56 -2.54
N SER A 95 -6.33 -20.73 -3.51
CA SER A 95 -7.28 -20.09 -4.42
C SER A 95 -6.74 -20.02 -5.86
N PRO A 96 -6.86 -21.11 -6.65
CA PRO A 96 -6.38 -21.13 -8.04
C PRO A 96 -7.08 -20.08 -8.92
N ALA A 97 -8.34 -19.74 -8.64
CA ALA A 97 -9.07 -18.69 -9.34
C ALA A 97 -8.44 -17.30 -9.14
N LEU A 98 -8.02 -16.97 -7.91
CA LEU A 98 -7.37 -15.69 -7.62
C LEU A 98 -5.94 -15.67 -8.20
N TYR A 99 -5.23 -16.80 -8.15
CA TYR A 99 -3.91 -16.94 -8.77
C TYR A 99 -3.98 -16.78 -10.30
N GLN A 100 -5.00 -17.27 -10.98
CA GLN A 100 -5.17 -17.04 -12.42
C GLN A 100 -5.46 -15.56 -12.74
N ALA A 101 -6.22 -14.87 -11.89
CA ALA A 101 -6.56 -13.47 -12.09
C ALA A 101 -5.41 -12.51 -11.74
N LEU A 102 -4.61 -12.83 -10.71
CA LEU A 102 -3.56 -11.96 -10.18
C LEU A 102 -2.13 -12.45 -10.48
N GLY A 103 -1.91 -13.65 -11.04
CA GLY A 103 -0.59 -14.29 -11.11
C GLY A 103 0.50 -13.44 -11.76
N ILE A 104 0.15 -12.63 -12.76
CA ILE A 104 1.07 -11.68 -13.41
C ILE A 104 1.39 -10.47 -12.50
N PHE A 105 0.46 -10.11 -11.61
CA PHE A 105 0.55 -8.98 -10.70
C PHE A 105 1.15 -9.30 -9.32
N LEU A 106 1.33 -10.58 -8.98
CA LEU A 106 2.00 -10.97 -7.72
C LEU A 106 3.44 -10.44 -7.63
N PRO A 107 4.28 -10.55 -8.68
CA PRO A 107 5.60 -9.90 -8.71
C PRO A 107 5.55 -8.36 -8.63
N LEU A 108 4.41 -7.73 -8.95
CA LEU A 108 4.26 -6.28 -8.78
C LEU A 108 4.10 -5.88 -7.30
N ILE A 109 3.84 -6.82 -6.39
CA ILE A 109 3.80 -6.54 -4.95
C ILE A 109 5.22 -6.29 -4.41
N THR A 110 6.23 -7.04 -4.88
CA THR A 110 7.63 -6.89 -4.39
C THR A 110 8.23 -5.54 -4.74
N THR A 111 7.89 -5.04 -5.92
CA THR A 111 8.35 -3.76 -6.45
C THR A 111 7.38 -2.62 -6.15
N ASN A 112 6.37 -2.86 -5.29
CA ASN A 112 5.39 -1.84 -4.94
C ASN A 112 6.01 -0.77 -4.05
N CYS A 113 6.06 0.46 -4.57
CA CYS A 113 6.56 1.63 -3.86
C CYS A 113 5.85 1.87 -2.53
N ALA A 114 4.55 1.53 -2.43
CA ALA A 114 3.78 1.66 -1.20
C ALA A 114 4.30 0.73 -0.09
N VAL A 115 4.62 -0.52 -0.41
CA VAL A 115 5.09 -1.51 0.59
C VAL A 115 6.45 -1.11 1.13
N LEU A 116 7.38 -0.77 0.24
CA LEU A 116 8.71 -0.29 0.63
C LEU A 116 8.62 1.04 1.39
N GLY A 117 7.80 1.96 0.90
CA GLY A 117 7.61 3.29 1.49
C GLY A 117 7.09 3.23 2.92
N VAL A 118 6.05 2.42 3.21
CA VAL A 118 5.57 2.23 4.60
C VAL A 118 6.65 1.65 5.48
N ALA A 119 7.36 0.62 5.03
CA ALA A 119 8.42 -0.01 5.81
C ALA A 119 9.54 0.98 6.18
N ILE A 120 9.90 1.88 5.27
CA ILE A 120 10.88 2.95 5.53
C ILE A 120 10.28 4.00 6.46
N ILE A 121 9.08 4.52 6.17
CA ILE A 121 8.44 5.59 6.95
C ILE A 121 8.28 5.22 8.43
N VAL A 122 7.91 3.98 8.72
CA VAL A 122 7.75 3.47 10.09
C VAL A 122 9.07 3.48 10.86
N VAL A 123 10.19 3.35 10.14
CA VAL A 123 11.54 3.26 10.69
C VAL A 123 12.23 4.63 10.75
N THR A 124 11.94 5.54 9.80
CA THR A 124 12.62 6.83 9.65
C THR A 124 11.87 8.02 10.23
N LYS A 125 10.53 7.97 10.37
CA LYS A 125 9.81 9.08 11.00
C LYS A 125 9.96 9.05 12.52
N GLU A 126 10.48 10.14 13.05
CA GLU A 126 10.18 10.64 14.39
C GLU A 126 8.70 11.05 14.41
N PHE A 127 7.80 10.13 14.75
CA PHE A 127 6.40 10.49 14.92
C PHE A 127 6.23 11.26 16.24
N THR A 128 6.12 12.58 16.15
CA THR A 128 5.90 13.45 17.30
C THR A 128 4.43 13.44 17.73
N PHE A 129 3.92 12.30 18.20
CA PHE A 129 2.62 12.25 18.89
C PHE A 129 2.81 12.60 20.38
N GLY A 130 3.24 13.84 20.65
CA GLY A 130 3.32 14.37 22.03
C GLY A 130 4.46 13.87 22.92
N GLY A 131 5.48 13.20 22.34
CA GLY A 131 6.69 12.75 23.04
C GLY A 131 7.96 12.91 22.21
N THR A 132 9.12 12.60 22.81
CA THR A 132 10.43 12.67 22.15
C THR A 132 10.47 11.85 20.87
N ALA A 133 10.91 12.50 19.78
CA ALA A 133 11.34 11.93 18.52
C ALA A 133 11.94 10.51 18.66
N ALA A 134 11.14 9.49 18.40
CA ALA A 134 11.56 8.10 18.48
C ALA A 134 10.84 7.26 17.43
N MET A 135 11.49 6.14 17.09
CA MET A 135 10.93 5.07 16.28
C MET A 135 9.57 4.64 16.88
N LEU A 136 8.54 4.52 16.03
CA LEU A 136 7.20 4.14 16.46
C LEU A 136 7.26 2.81 17.24
N THR A 137 6.52 2.64 18.33
CA THR A 137 6.56 1.35 19.07
C THR A 137 6.01 0.23 18.17
N LEU A 138 6.52 -1.00 18.29
CA LEU A 138 6.11 -2.14 17.45
C LEU A 138 4.58 -2.32 17.28
N PRO A 139 3.73 -2.13 18.31
CA PRO A 139 2.27 -2.19 18.15
C PRO A 139 1.71 -1.02 17.31
N GLN A 140 2.24 0.19 17.48
CA GLN A 140 1.82 1.35 16.70
C GLN A 140 2.27 1.22 15.23
N ALA A 141 3.47 0.67 14.98
CA ALA A 141 3.99 0.37 13.64
C ALA A 141 3.07 -0.57 12.86
N LEU A 142 2.60 -1.64 13.51
CA LEU A 142 1.65 -2.58 12.92
C LEU A 142 0.30 -1.91 12.60
N VAL A 143 -0.24 -1.14 13.55
CA VAL A 143 -1.52 -0.44 13.35
C VAL A 143 -1.40 0.59 12.22
N TYR A 144 -0.29 1.34 12.15
CA TYR A 144 -0.03 2.29 11.08
C TYR A 144 0.06 1.59 9.71
N ALA A 145 0.86 0.51 9.60
CA ALA A 145 0.99 -0.23 8.35
C ALA A 145 -0.33 -0.86 7.89
N ALA A 146 -1.10 -1.43 8.81
CA ALA A 146 -2.43 -1.98 8.51
C ALA A 146 -3.38 -0.87 8.02
N SER A 147 -3.37 0.28 8.69
CA SER A 147 -4.20 1.43 8.33
C SER A 147 -3.84 1.99 6.95
N MET A 148 -2.54 2.13 6.64
CA MET A 148 -2.06 2.57 5.33
C MET A 148 -2.44 1.59 4.22
N ALA A 149 -2.35 0.29 4.48
CA ALA A 149 -2.73 -0.73 3.51
C ALA A 149 -4.25 -0.79 3.29
N LEU A 150 -5.05 -0.56 4.33
CA LEU A 150 -6.50 -0.41 4.21
C LEU A 150 -6.86 0.84 3.38
N GLY A 151 -6.14 1.96 3.59
CA GLY A 151 -6.28 3.17 2.77
C GLY A 151 -5.96 2.93 1.30
N PHE A 152 -4.92 2.15 1.00
CA PHE A 152 -4.60 1.69 -0.35
C PHE A 152 -5.76 0.86 -0.95
N GLY A 153 -6.30 -0.09 -0.18
CA GLY A 153 -7.40 -0.95 -0.63
C GLY A 153 -8.69 -0.18 -0.89
N LEU A 154 -9.01 0.80 -0.04
CA LEU A 154 -10.16 1.68 -0.21
C LEU A 154 -10.01 2.52 -1.48
N ALA A 155 -8.84 3.13 -1.72
CA ALA A 155 -8.60 3.89 -2.94
C ALA A 155 -8.70 3.00 -4.20
N LEU A 156 -8.11 1.80 -4.16
CA LEU A 156 -8.13 0.87 -5.28
C LEU A 156 -9.55 0.38 -5.62
N THR A 157 -10.36 0.07 -4.60
CA THR A 157 -11.73 -0.41 -4.79
C THR A 157 -12.66 0.67 -5.32
N ILE A 158 -12.55 1.91 -4.83
CA ILE A 158 -13.29 3.06 -5.38
C ILE A 158 -12.91 3.29 -6.84
N PHE A 159 -11.61 3.28 -7.15
CA PHE A 159 -11.13 3.48 -8.51
C PHE A 159 -11.58 2.36 -9.46
N ALA A 160 -11.57 1.10 -9.00
CA ALA A 160 -12.09 -0.01 -9.78
C ALA A 160 -13.59 0.11 -10.05
N GLY A 161 -14.38 0.56 -9.07
CA GLY A 161 -15.80 0.84 -9.26
C GLY A 161 -16.07 1.95 -10.27
N LEU A 162 -15.29 3.03 -10.23
CA LEU A 162 -15.37 4.12 -11.22
C LEU A 162 -15.03 3.61 -12.63
N ARG A 163 -13.97 2.80 -12.77
CA ARG A 163 -13.58 2.23 -14.07
C ARG A 163 -14.64 1.29 -14.63
N GLU A 164 -15.18 0.40 -13.80
CA GLU A 164 -16.25 -0.52 -14.20
C GLU A 164 -17.52 0.24 -14.62
N HIS A 165 -17.85 1.36 -13.95
CA HIS A 165 -18.96 2.22 -14.36
C HIS A 165 -18.72 2.93 -15.70
N MET A 166 -17.52 3.46 -15.94
CA MET A 166 -17.19 4.13 -17.20
C MET A 166 -17.20 3.18 -18.40
N ASP A 167 -16.82 1.93 -18.19
CA ASP A 167 -16.89 0.90 -19.23
C ASP A 167 -18.34 0.59 -19.62
N LEU A 168 -19.30 0.75 -18.71
CA LEU A 168 -20.74 0.58 -18.97
C LEU A 168 -21.37 1.77 -19.69
N VAL A 169 -21.00 3.00 -19.33
CA VAL A 169 -21.58 4.24 -19.89
C VAL A 169 -21.03 4.57 -21.29
N GLY A 170 -19.89 3.98 -21.66
CA GLY A 170 -19.35 4.05 -23.01
C GLY A 170 -18.59 5.36 -23.30
N VAL A 171 -17.32 5.41 -22.90
CA VAL A 171 -16.41 6.54 -23.16
C VAL A 171 -16.11 6.73 -24.66
N PRO A 172 -15.91 7.98 -25.15
CA PRO A 172 -15.50 8.24 -26.53
C PRO A 172 -14.23 7.49 -26.90
N LYS A 173 -14.14 7.00 -28.15
CA LYS A 173 -13.04 6.14 -28.64
C LYS A 173 -11.62 6.64 -28.27
N PRO A 174 -11.29 7.95 -28.35
CA PRO A 174 -9.94 8.45 -28.02
C PRO A 174 -9.56 8.32 -26.54
N PHE A 175 -10.54 8.27 -25.63
CA PHE A 175 -10.29 8.30 -24.18
C PHE A 175 -10.30 6.91 -23.54
N ARG A 176 -10.62 5.85 -24.29
CA ARG A 176 -10.75 4.49 -23.73
C ARG A 176 -9.43 3.96 -23.16
N GLY A 177 -9.51 3.27 -22.03
CA GLY A 177 -8.37 2.61 -21.39
C GLY A 177 -7.58 3.56 -20.48
N VAL A 178 -6.27 3.69 -20.74
CA VAL A 178 -5.34 4.44 -19.87
C VAL A 178 -5.67 5.94 -19.75
N PRO A 179 -6.06 6.67 -20.82
CA PRO A 179 -6.33 8.10 -20.73
C PRO A 179 -7.45 8.44 -19.75
N ILE A 180 -8.61 7.79 -19.84
CA ILE A 180 -9.71 8.01 -18.89
C ILE A 180 -9.36 7.53 -17.48
N ALA A 181 -8.58 6.46 -17.34
CA ALA A 181 -8.10 5.98 -16.04
C ALA A 181 -7.21 7.03 -15.35
N LEU A 182 -6.32 7.69 -16.06
CA LEU A 182 -5.49 8.76 -15.51
C LEU A 182 -6.29 10.01 -15.15
N ILE A 183 -7.25 10.42 -16.01
CA ILE A 183 -8.13 11.56 -15.73
C ILE A 183 -8.96 11.31 -14.46
N THR A 184 -9.56 10.12 -14.36
CA THR A 184 -10.35 9.76 -13.16
C THR A 184 -9.50 9.59 -11.92
N ALA A 185 -8.28 9.04 -12.04
CA ALA A 185 -7.35 8.99 -10.92
C ALA A 185 -6.97 10.40 -10.44
N GLY A 186 -6.75 11.35 -11.36
CA GLY A 186 -6.48 12.76 -11.03
C GLY A 186 -7.64 13.44 -10.31
N ILE A 187 -8.88 13.26 -10.80
CA ILE A 187 -10.08 13.80 -10.14
C ILE A 187 -10.27 13.17 -8.75
N LEU A 188 -10.04 11.86 -8.62
CA LEU A 188 -10.11 11.16 -7.35
C LEU A 188 -9.04 11.68 -6.37
N ALA A 189 -7.82 11.94 -6.84
CA ALA A 189 -6.75 12.53 -6.02
C ALA A 189 -7.13 13.94 -5.51
N LEU A 190 -7.71 14.79 -6.36
CA LEU A 190 -8.22 16.10 -5.95
C LEU A 190 -9.32 16.00 -4.88
N ALA A 191 -10.24 15.05 -5.02
CA ALA A 191 -11.27 14.80 -4.02
C ALA A 191 -10.66 14.36 -2.66
N PHE A 192 -9.60 13.55 -2.69
CA PHE A 192 -8.93 13.09 -1.48
C PHE A 192 -8.01 14.13 -0.83
N MET A 193 -7.43 15.06 -1.61
CA MET A 193 -6.69 16.21 -1.04
C MET A 193 -7.56 17.08 -0.12
N GLY A 194 -8.89 17.08 -0.31
CA GLY A 194 -9.83 17.76 0.59
C GLY A 194 -9.80 17.22 2.04
N PHE A 195 -9.35 15.98 2.27
CA PHE A 195 -9.24 15.40 3.62
C PHE A 195 -7.93 15.78 4.34
N SER A 196 -7.00 16.45 3.66
CA SER A 196 -5.68 16.83 4.21
C SER A 196 -5.76 17.79 5.42
N GLY A 197 -6.91 18.45 5.65
CA GLY A 197 -7.13 19.40 6.75
C GLY A 197 -8.02 18.89 7.90
N ILE A 198 -8.29 17.59 8.00
CA ILE A 198 -9.24 17.02 8.99
C ILE A 198 -8.59 16.69 10.34
N VAL A 199 -7.26 16.70 10.44
CA VAL A 199 -6.51 16.44 11.68
C VAL A 199 -5.52 17.54 11.99
#